data_AF-A0A955A8P5-F1
#
_entry.id   AF-A0A955A8P5-F1
#
_cell.length_a   1.000
_cell.length_b   1.000
_cell.length_c   1.000
_cell.angle_alpha   90.00
_cell.angle_beta   90.00
_cell.angle_gamma   90.00
#
_symmetry.space_group_name_H-M   'P 1'
#
loop_
_entity.id
_entity.type
_entity.pdbx_description
1 polymer ?
#
loop_
_entity_poly.entity_id
_entity_poly.type
_entity_poly.pdbx_seq_one_letter_code
_entity_poly.pdbx_strand_id
1 'polypeptide(L)'
;AVLALNLGSLTLGFVGARLARLNFEQAATIAIEVGMQNAATATFVTATLLGDTTMAIVPAIYATVMLPSALIFGVAAGSMRRNATVLHASR
;
A
#
# COMPACT_ATOMS: atom_id res chain seq x y z
N ALA A 1 -9.02 -3.18 -12.68
CA ALA A 1 -7.74 -3.88 -12.50
C ALA A 1 -6.80 -3.16 -11.53
N VAL A 2 -6.42 -1.90 -11.77
CA VAL A 2 -5.46 -1.14 -10.94
C VAL A 2 -5.82 -1.10 -9.45
N LEU A 3 -7.08 -0.82 -9.11
CA LEU A 3 -7.53 -0.83 -7.71
C LEU A 3 -7.37 -2.21 -7.06
N ALA A 4 -7.73 -3.28 -7.77
CA ALA A 4 -7.57 -4.64 -7.27
C ALA A 4 -6.10 -4.99 -7.03
N LEU A 5 -5.19 -4.54 -7.90
CA LEU A 5 -3.74 -4.71 -7.71
C LEU A 5 -3.27 -3.98 -6.45
N ASN A 6 -3.66 -2.73 -6.25
CA ASN A 6 -3.24 -1.93 -5.10
C ASN A 6 -3.83 -2.44 -3.77
N LEU A 7 -5.11 -2.79 -3.73
CA LEU A 7 -5.71 -3.39 -2.54
C LEU A 7 -5.13 -4.78 -2.26
N GLY A 8 -4.85 -5.55 -3.32
CA GLY A 8 -4.16 -6.83 -3.23
C GLY A 8 -2.76 -6.67 -2.64
N SER A 9 -1.96 -5.72 -3.10
CA SER A 9 -0.60 -5.49 -2.60
C SER A 9 -0.58 -5.00 -1.15
N LEU A 10 -1.47 -4.07 -0.76
CA LEU A 10 -1.66 -3.66 0.64
C LEU A 10 -2.02 -4.86 1.53
N THR A 11 -2.99 -5.68 1.08
CA THR A 11 -3.46 -6.84 1.84
C THR A 11 -2.36 -7.89 1.99
N LEU A 12 -1.68 -8.23 0.89
CA LEU A 12 -0.60 -9.22 0.89
C LEU A 12 0.61 -8.75 1.70
N GLY A 13 0.96 -7.46 1.64
CA GLY A 13 2.02 -6.88 2.48
C GLY A 13 1.68 -6.99 3.97
N PHE A 14 0.46 -6.60 4.35
CA PHE A 14 0.01 -6.71 5.74
C PHE A 14 -0.05 -8.16 6.21
N VAL A 15 -0.76 -9.03 5.48
CA VAL A 15 -0.93 -10.45 5.85
C VAL A 15 0.42 -11.15 5.86
N GLY A 16 1.28 -10.91 4.87
CA GLY A 16 2.64 -11.47 4.82
C GLY A 16 3.46 -11.10 6.05
N ALA A 17 3.44 -9.82 6.45
CA ALA A 17 4.11 -9.37 7.67
C ALA A 17 3.53 -10.00 8.95
N ARG A 18 2.20 -10.18 9.01
CA ARG A 18 1.54 -10.86 10.14
C ARG A 18 1.86 -12.35 10.19
N LEU A 19 1.94 -13.02 9.05
CA LEU A 19 2.38 -14.42 8.94
C LEU A 19 3.85 -14.57 9.37
N ALA A 20 4.69 -13.57 9.08
CA ALA A 20 6.06 -13.46 9.58
C ALA A 20 6.14 -13.07 11.08
N ARG A 21 5.00 -13.00 11.79
CA ARG A 21 4.89 -12.68 13.23
C ARG A 21 5.43 -11.31 13.62
N LEU A 22 5.47 -10.36 12.69
CA LEU A 22 5.85 -8.97 12.98
C LEU A 22 4.75 -8.25 13.77
N ASN A 23 5.15 -7.22 14.51
CA ASN A 23 4.22 -6.41 15.28
C ASN A 23 3.32 -5.57 14.35
N PHE A 24 2.25 -4.99 14.89
CA PHE A 24 1.26 -4.27 14.09
C PHE A 24 1.85 -3.08 13.33
N GLU A 25 2.76 -2.33 13.95
CA GLU A 25 3.38 -1.16 13.34
C GLU A 25 4.24 -1.56 12.15
N GLN A 26 5.08 -2.59 12.32
CA GLN A 26 5.88 -3.17 11.25
C GLN A 26 5.02 -3.72 10.11
N ALA A 27 3.92 -4.41 10.44
CA ALA A 27 3.01 -4.95 9.44
C ALA A 27 2.29 -3.85 8.65
N ALA A 28 1.86 -2.77 9.31
CA ALA A 28 1.26 -1.61 8.65
C ALA A 28 2.27 -0.88 7.76
N THR A 29 3.52 -0.72 8.21
CA THR A 29 4.61 -0.14 7.39
C THR A 29 4.86 -0.98 6.14
N ILE A 30 5.04 -2.29 6.27
CA ILE A 30 5.27 -3.19 5.13
C ILE A 30 4.09 -3.16 4.16
N ALA A 31 2.86 -3.14 4.66
CA ALA A 31 1.68 -3.02 3.82
C ALA A 31 1.76 -1.76 2.95
N ILE A 32 2.09 -0.61 3.53
CA ILE A 32 2.21 0.66 2.81
C ILE A 32 3.37 0.62 1.81
N GLU A 33 4.55 0.11 2.18
CA GLU A 33 5.71 0.02 1.27
C GLU A 33 5.44 -0.88 0.06
N VAL A 34 4.70 -1.99 0.26
CA VAL A 34 4.31 -2.89 -0.84
C VAL A 34 3.13 -2.31 -1.65
N GLY A 35 2.21 -1.62 -0.99
CA GLY A 35 1.04 -0.97 -1.60
C GLY A 35 1.38 0.26 -2.44
N MET A 36 2.35 1.06 -1.98
CA MET A 36 2.80 2.30 -2.62
C MET A 36 4.02 2.04 -3.50
N GLN A 37 3.77 1.71 -4.75
CA GLN A 37 4.82 1.46 -5.73
C GLN A 37 5.40 2.76 -6.30
N ASN A 38 6.65 2.71 -6.78
CA ASN A 38 7.29 3.85 -7.44
C ASN A 38 6.77 4.01 -8.87
N ALA A 39 5.70 4.79 -9.03
CA ALA A 39 5.09 5.05 -10.32
C ALA A 39 5.99 5.84 -11.29
N ALA A 40 6.95 6.62 -10.80
CA ALA A 40 7.90 7.35 -11.65
C ALA A 40 8.84 6.38 -12.37
N THR A 41 9.42 5.43 -11.63
CA THR A 41 10.27 4.38 -12.21
C THR A 41 9.49 3.52 -13.21
N ALA A 42 8.25 3.13 -12.87
CA ALA A 42 7.42 2.37 -13.77
C ALA A 42 7.10 3.14 -15.06
N THR A 43 6.75 4.43 -14.95
CA THR A 43 6.52 5.32 -16.10
C THR A 43 7.77 5.46 -16.98
N PHE A 44 8.94 5.62 -16.36
CA PHE A 44 10.21 5.69 -17.09
C PHE A 44 10.49 4.40 -17.86
N VAL A 45 10.27 3.24 -17.24
CA VAL A 45 10.45 1.94 -17.90
C VAL A 45 9.52 1.82 -19.11
N THR A 46 8.23 2.14 -18.95
CA THR A 46 7.25 1.98 -20.04
C THR A 46 7.46 3.00 -21.16
N ALA A 47 7.63 4.28 -20.83
CA ALA A 47 7.69 5.35 -21.82
C ALA A 47 9.06 5.45 -22.50
N THR A 48 10.15 5.23 -21.76
CA THR A 48 11.51 5.47 -22.27
C THR A 48 12.19 4.18 -22.68
N LEU A 49 12.25 3.17 -21.79
CA LEU A 49 12.96 1.92 -22.09
C LEU A 49 12.22 1.07 -23.11
N LEU A 50 10.89 0.92 -22.94
CA LEU A 50 10.06 0.13 -23.84
C LEU A 50 9.53 0.94 -25.03
N GLY A 51 9.60 2.28 -24.97
CA GLY A 51 9.10 3.16 -26.02
C GLY A 51 7.58 3.13 -26.21
N ASP A 52 6.83 2.62 -25.21
CA ASP A 52 5.37 2.49 -25.27
C ASP A 52 4.71 3.46 -24.27
N THR A 53 4.32 4.61 -24.81
CA THR A 53 3.61 5.66 -24.06
C THR A 53 2.17 5.27 -23.71
N THR A 54 1.58 4.30 -24.41
CA THR A 54 0.26 3.76 -24.06
C THR A 54 0.37 2.90 -22.80
N MET A 55 1.44 2.10 -22.68
CA MET A 55 1.72 1.32 -21.47
C MET A 55 1.98 2.20 -20.25
N ALA A 56 2.51 3.42 -20.45
CA ALA A 56 2.74 4.41 -19.39
C ALA A 56 1.45 4.96 -18.73
N ILE A 57 0.29 4.75 -19.33
CA ILE A 57 -1.00 5.12 -18.73
C ILE A 57 -1.25 4.32 -17.44
N VAL A 58 -0.83 3.05 -17.39
CA VAL A 58 -1.04 2.17 -16.24
C VAL A 58 -0.36 2.68 -14.97
N PRO A 59 0.96 2.96 -14.93
CA PRO A 59 1.61 3.50 -13.74
C PRO A 59 1.09 4.89 -13.37
N ALA A 60 0.69 5.72 -14.32
CA ALA A 60 0.06 7.02 -14.04
C ALA A 60 -1.27 6.87 -13.27
N ILE A 61 -2.15 5.98 -13.74
CA ILE A 61 -3.42 5.69 -13.03
C ILE A 61 -3.14 5.06 -11.66
N TYR A 62 -2.16 4.15 -11.57
CA TYR A 62 -1.76 3.56 -10.28
C TYR A 62 -1.31 4.63 -9.29
N ALA A 63 -0.52 5.61 -9.72
CA ALA A 63 -0.06 6.72 -8.87
C ALA A 63 -1.22 7.50 -8.24
N THR A 64 -2.28 7.74 -9.01
CA THR A 64 -3.47 8.43 -8.53
C THR A 64 -4.28 7.57 -7.55
N VAL A 65 -4.39 6.26 -7.81
CA VAL A 65 -5.18 5.32 -6.99
C VAL A 65 -4.47 4.96 -5.67
N MET A 66 -3.15 4.85 -5.66
CA MET A 66 -2.38 4.40 -4.49
C MET A 66 -2.38 5.42 -3.34
N LEU A 67 -2.53 6.72 -3.63
CA LEU A 67 -2.58 7.78 -2.61
C LEU A 67 -3.82 7.70 -1.69
N PRO A 68 -5.06 7.73 -2.21
CA PRO A 68 -6.24 7.64 -1.36
C PRO A 68 -6.35 6.29 -0.65
N SER A 69 -5.99 5.19 -1.30
CA SER A 69 -6.02 3.85 -0.71
C SER A 69 -5.03 3.70 0.45
N ALA A 70 -3.78 4.15 0.29
CA ALA A 70 -2.79 4.15 1.36
C ALA A 70 -3.20 5.05 2.53
N LEU A 71 -3.79 6.22 2.25
CA LEU A 71 -4.32 7.11 3.29
C LEU A 71 -5.45 6.44 4.08
N ILE A 72 -6.44 5.85 3.39
CA ILE A 72 -7.55 5.14 4.03
C ILE A 72 -7.03 3.98 4.89
N PHE A 73 -6.10 3.18 4.34
CA PHE A 73 -5.47 2.09 5.08
C PHE A 73 -4.74 2.60 6.33
N GLY A 74 -3.91 3.65 6.20
CA GLY A 74 -3.15 4.22 7.30
C GLY A 74 -4.03 4.77 8.42
N VAL A 75 -5.12 5.47 8.07
CA VAL A 75 -6.11 5.98 9.05
C VAL A 75 -6.83 4.83 9.74
N ALA A 76 -7.26 3.81 8.99
CA ALA A 76 -7.91 2.63 9.55
C ALA A 76 -6.97 1.84 10.48
N ALA A 77 -5.71 1.65 10.07
CA ALA A 77 -4.71 0.99 10.89
C ALA A 77 -4.41 1.78 12.18
N GLY A 78 -4.30 3.11 12.06
CA GLY A 78 -4.09 4.00 13.19
C GLY A 78 -5.24 3.97 14.21
N SER A 79 -6.50 3.97 13.74
CA SER A 79 -7.66 3.90 14.63
C SER A 79 -7.76 2.56 15.36
N MET A 80 -7.49 1.45 14.67
CA MET A 80 -7.47 0.11 15.28
C MET A 80 -6.43 0.00 16.40
N ARG A 81 -5.21 0.54 16.19
CA ARG A 81 -4.17 0.55 17.21
C ARG A 81 -4.55 1.36 18.44
N ARG A 82 -5.10 2.57 18.25
CA ARG A 82 -5.53 3.43 19.38
C ARG A 82 -6.58 2.74 20.25
N ASN A 83 -7.55 2.08 19.63
CA ASN A 83 -8.59 1.34 20.36
C ASN A 83 -8.01 0.19 21.18
N ALA A 84 -7.02 -0.53 20.64
CA ALA A 84 -6.35 -1.60 21.38
C ALA A 84 -5.61 -1.08 22.63
N THR A 85 -4.94 0.06 22.54
CA THR A 85 -4.24 0.68 23.69
C THR A 85 -5.21 1.16 24.78
N VAL A 86 -6.31 1.81 24.40
CA VAL A 86 -7.33 2.30 25.36
C VAL A 86 -7.98 1.15 26.15
N LEU A 87 -8.23 0.01 25.49
CA LEU A 87 -8.78 -1.19 26.14
C LEU A 87 -7.82 -1.81 27.17
N HIS A 88 -6.50 -1.68 26.98
CA HIS A 88 -5.52 -2.19 27.94
C HIS A 88 -5.37 -1.25 29.15
N ALA A 89 -5.55 0.05 28.97
CA ALA A 89 -5.42 1.04 30.05
C ALA A 89 -6.66 1.13 30.98
N SER A 90 -7.78 0.52 30.60
CA SER A 90 -9.05 0.52 31.35
C SER A 90 -9.27 -0.73 32.20
N ARG A 91 -8.31 -1.66 32.22
CA ARG A 91 -8.27 -2.85 33.07
C ARG A 91 -7.22 -2.69 34.15
#